data_AF-A0A0F2PXI0-F1
#
_entry.id   AF-A0A0F2PXI0-F1
#
_cell.length_a   1.000
_cell.length_b   1.000
_cell.length_c   1.000
_cell.angle_alpha   90.00
_cell.angle_beta   90.00
_cell.angle_gamma   90.00
#
_symmetry.space_group_name_H-M   'P 1'
#
loop_
_entity.id
_entity.type
_entity.pdbx_description
1 polymer ?
#
loop_
_entity_poly.entity_id
_entity_poly.type
_entity_poly.pdbx_seq_one_letter_code
_entity_poly.pdbx_strand_id
1 'polypeptide(L)'
;MPLRPLKTRSDNNLSREKNFRFTTWDKTPPTLTGSNPVNDATGVPVNKDITVTFSEKIQQGAAYDSIILKDDQGNTVAIRKNVRKDKLIIIPNTRLGFNTRYTVTVPAQAVKDMENNDIANDFTFNFTTRTRK
;
A
#
# COMPACT_ATOMS: atom_id res chain seq x y z
N MET A 1 64.11 37.02 9.02
CA MET A 1 62.86 36.24 8.93
C MET A 1 61.99 36.57 10.15
N PRO A 2 60.66 36.69 10.08
CA PRO A 2 59.79 37.56 9.27
C PRO A 2 59.04 38.63 10.12
N LEU A 3 58.29 39.50 9.43
CA LEU A 3 57.35 40.52 9.92
C LEU A 3 55.92 39.95 10.10
N ARG A 4 55.18 40.43 11.12
CA ARG A 4 53.87 41.12 11.09
C ARG A 4 52.93 40.75 12.26
N PRO A 5 52.25 41.74 12.86
CA PRO A 5 51.19 41.55 13.87
C PRO A 5 49.83 41.29 13.19
N LEU A 6 48.82 40.83 13.94
CA LEU A 6 47.44 41.35 13.88
C LEU A 6 46.58 40.76 15.01
N LYS A 7 45.87 41.67 15.68
CA LYS A 7 44.83 41.42 16.67
C LYS A 7 43.57 40.96 15.94
N THR A 8 42.93 39.88 16.38
CA THR A 8 41.51 39.57 16.09
C THR A 8 40.83 39.32 17.44
N ARG A 9 40.05 40.30 17.93
CA ARG A 9 38.57 40.33 17.90
C ARG A 9 37.94 39.10 18.58
N SER A 10 37.33 39.35 19.74
CA SER A 10 36.00 38.88 20.17
C SER A 10 35.31 38.00 19.10
N ASP A 11 34.82 36.79 19.35
CA ASP A 11 34.02 36.37 20.49
C ASP A 11 34.13 34.84 20.65
N ASN A 12 34.61 34.37 21.81
CA ASN A 12 34.52 32.96 22.16
C ASN A 12 33.13 32.65 22.74
N ASN A 13 32.08 32.79 21.91
CA ASN A 13 30.74 32.30 22.24
C ASN A 13 30.63 30.82 21.84
N LEU A 14 31.35 29.95 22.55
CA LEU A 14 31.25 28.48 22.46
C LEU A 14 29.98 27.97 23.14
N SER A 15 28.78 28.32 22.64
CA SER A 15 27.54 27.60 23.00
C SER A 15 26.43 27.81 21.97
N ARG A 16 26.68 27.48 20.70
CA ARG A 16 25.56 27.07 19.82
C ARG A 16 25.55 25.55 19.82
N GLU A 17 24.81 24.98 20.76
CA GLU A 17 24.47 23.56 20.73
C GLU A 17 23.79 23.29 19.38
N LYS A 18 24.55 22.72 18.44
CA LYS A 18 23.99 22.22 17.19
C LYS A 18 23.30 20.91 17.52
N ASN A 19 22.01 20.99 17.84
CA ASN A 19 21.14 19.82 17.89
C ASN A 19 20.99 19.26 16.47
N PHE A 20 21.81 18.27 16.14
CA PHE A 20 21.59 17.43 14.97
C PHE A 20 20.55 16.37 15.32
N ARG A 21 19.36 16.47 14.72
CA ARG A 21 18.36 15.40 14.73
C ARG A 21 18.53 14.62 13.44
N PHE A 22 18.74 13.32 13.54
CA PHE A 22 18.70 12.41 12.40
C PHE A 22 17.48 11.51 12.56
N THR A 23 16.65 11.43 11.52
CA THR A 23 15.56 10.46 11.41
C THR A 23 16.07 9.30 10.56
N THR A 24 15.98 8.07 11.04
CA THR A 24 16.31 6.87 10.26
C THR A 24 15.24 6.62 9.20
N TRP A 25 15.63 6.21 8.00
CA TRP A 25 14.69 5.84 6.93
C TRP A 25 13.92 4.57 7.32
N ASP A 26 12.60 4.57 7.18
CA ASP A 26 11.80 3.36 7.38
C ASP A 26 12.12 2.35 6.28
N LYS A 27 12.33 1.09 6.67
CA LYS A 27 12.63 -0.01 5.75
C LYS A 27 11.59 -1.13 5.86
N THR A 28 10.52 -0.92 6.62
CA THR A 28 9.50 -1.91 6.90
C THR A 28 8.43 -1.83 5.83
N PRO A 29 8.23 -2.87 5.00
CA PRO A 29 7.16 -2.83 4.02
C PRO A 29 5.77 -2.95 4.66
N PRO A 30 4.72 -2.42 4.00
CA PRO A 30 3.35 -2.63 4.44
C PRO A 30 3.01 -4.12 4.37
N THR A 31 2.24 -4.60 5.34
CA THR A 31 1.74 -5.98 5.39
C THR A 31 0.22 -6.00 5.32
N LEU A 32 -0.35 -7.04 4.71
CA LEU A 32 -1.80 -7.22 4.68
C LEU A 32 -2.32 -7.54 6.10
N THR A 33 -3.21 -6.70 6.63
CA THR A 33 -3.86 -6.93 7.94
C THR A 33 -5.26 -7.49 7.80
N GLY A 34 -5.90 -7.36 6.63
CA GLY A 34 -7.17 -8.02 6.34
C GLY A 34 -7.82 -7.56 5.05
N SER A 35 -8.90 -8.25 4.69
CA SER A 35 -9.71 -7.95 3.50
C SER A 35 -11.20 -7.97 3.82
N ASN A 36 -11.97 -7.24 3.03
CA ASN A 36 -13.42 -7.32 3.00
C ASN A 36 -13.88 -7.35 1.53
N PRO A 37 -14.41 -8.47 1.01
CA PRO A 37 -14.68 -9.72 1.72
C PRO A 37 -13.43 -10.37 2.33
N VAL A 38 -13.60 -11.06 3.47
CA VAL A 38 -12.52 -11.89 4.04
C VAL A 38 -12.21 -13.05 3.10
N ASN A 39 -11.01 -13.61 3.18
CA ASN A 39 -10.67 -14.80 2.40
C ASN A 39 -11.67 -15.93 2.67
N ASP A 40 -12.07 -16.62 1.60
CA ASP A 40 -13.07 -17.70 1.57
C ASP A 40 -14.48 -17.28 2.01
N ALA A 41 -14.78 -15.97 2.07
CA ALA A 41 -16.13 -15.50 2.40
C ALA A 41 -17.16 -16.00 1.38
N THR A 42 -18.35 -16.40 1.86
CA THR A 42 -19.47 -16.81 1.02
C THR A 42 -20.66 -15.85 1.19
N GLY A 43 -21.63 -15.90 0.28
CA GLY A 43 -22.82 -15.06 0.39
C GLY A 43 -22.58 -13.57 0.11
N VAL A 44 -21.45 -13.23 -0.53
CA VAL A 44 -21.07 -11.84 -0.77
C VAL A 44 -22.05 -11.17 -1.75
N PRO A 45 -22.53 -9.94 -1.49
CA PRO A 45 -23.36 -9.22 -2.44
C PRO A 45 -22.67 -9.00 -3.78
N VAL A 46 -23.39 -9.17 -4.89
CA VAL A 46 -22.84 -9.03 -6.25
C VAL A 46 -22.42 -7.60 -6.63
N ASN A 47 -22.74 -6.60 -5.81
CA ASN A 47 -22.38 -5.19 -5.98
C ASN A 47 -21.41 -4.71 -4.88
N LYS A 48 -20.70 -5.65 -4.25
CA LYS A 48 -19.79 -5.35 -3.13
C LYS A 48 -18.44 -4.86 -3.65
N ASP A 49 -18.01 -3.71 -3.17
CA ASP A 49 -16.62 -3.27 -3.31
C ASP A 49 -15.70 -4.13 -2.45
N ILE A 50 -14.50 -4.37 -2.94
CA ILE A 50 -13.47 -5.15 -2.27
C ILE A 50 -12.48 -4.18 -1.63
N THR A 51 -12.21 -4.34 -0.34
CA THR A 51 -11.24 -3.53 0.41
C THR A 51 -10.13 -4.41 0.96
N VAL A 52 -8.89 -3.98 0.76
CA VAL A 52 -7.67 -4.61 1.28
C VAL A 52 -7.01 -3.61 2.22
N THR A 53 -6.76 -4.01 3.46
CA THR A 53 -6.23 -3.13 4.53
C THR A 53 -4.81 -3.53 4.88
N PHE A 54 -3.94 -2.54 5.03
CA PHE A 54 -2.51 -2.72 5.30
C PHE A 54 -2.14 -2.25 6.70
N SER A 55 -0.94 -2.61 7.17
CA SER A 55 -0.40 -2.22 8.48
C SER A 55 -0.11 -0.73 8.62
N GLU A 56 -0.01 -0.03 7.50
CA GLU A 56 0.39 1.37 7.42
C GLU A 56 -0.19 2.04 6.17
N LYS A 57 0.07 3.35 6.03
CA LYS A 57 -0.39 4.09 4.86
C LYS A 57 0.34 3.62 3.61
N ILE A 58 -0.41 3.41 2.54
CA ILE A 58 0.12 2.95 1.26
C ILE A 58 -0.07 3.97 0.16
N GLN A 59 0.74 3.83 -0.88
CA GLN A 59 0.64 4.49 -2.18
C GLN A 59 0.79 3.45 -3.30
N GLN A 60 0.56 3.87 -4.54
CA GLN A 60 0.68 2.99 -5.71
C GLN A 60 2.15 2.59 -5.93
N GLY A 61 2.38 1.30 -6.13
CA GLY A 61 3.67 0.75 -6.55
C GLY A 61 3.74 0.54 -8.06
N ALA A 62 4.87 0.02 -8.55
CA ALA A 62 5.12 -0.18 -9.97
C ALA A 62 4.14 -1.19 -10.61
N ALA A 63 3.67 -2.19 -9.86
CA ALA A 63 2.75 -3.21 -10.34
C ALA A 63 1.28 -2.90 -10.02
N TYR A 64 0.94 -1.64 -9.68
CA TYR A 64 -0.43 -1.26 -9.30
C TYR A 64 -1.44 -1.62 -10.39
N ASP A 65 -1.06 -1.47 -11.67
CA ASP A 65 -1.91 -1.80 -12.80
C ASP A 65 -2.12 -3.30 -13.01
N SER A 66 -1.23 -4.13 -12.45
CA SER A 66 -1.31 -5.60 -12.49
C SER A 66 -2.19 -6.20 -11.39
N ILE A 67 -2.83 -5.40 -10.54
CA ILE A 67 -3.88 -5.87 -9.63
C ILE A 67 -5.07 -6.35 -10.44
N ILE A 68 -5.52 -7.58 -10.20
CA ILE A 68 -6.56 -8.26 -10.99
C ILE A 68 -7.65 -8.89 -10.12
N LEU A 69 -8.84 -8.98 -10.71
CA LEU A 69 -9.99 -9.75 -10.21
C LEU A 69 -10.37 -10.74 -11.30
N LYS A 70 -10.42 -12.04 -10.97
CA LYS A 70 -10.82 -13.11 -11.89
C LYS A 70 -12.03 -13.87 -11.37
N ASP A 71 -12.88 -14.35 -12.27
CA ASP A 71 -13.94 -15.31 -11.94
C ASP A 71 -13.40 -16.75 -11.86
N ASP A 72 -14.28 -17.70 -11.58
CA ASP A 72 -13.95 -19.12 -11.44
C ASP A 72 -13.59 -19.82 -12.77
N GLN A 73 -13.86 -19.16 -13.89
CA GLN A 73 -13.47 -19.59 -15.25
C GLN A 73 -12.12 -18.97 -15.67
N GLY A 74 -11.56 -18.09 -14.84
CA GLY A 74 -10.29 -17.41 -15.11
C GLY A 74 -10.43 -16.15 -15.96
N ASN A 75 -11.65 -15.71 -16.29
CA ASN A 75 -11.88 -14.46 -17.01
C ASN A 75 -11.57 -13.27 -16.10
N THR A 76 -10.98 -12.22 -16.68
CA THR A 76 -10.69 -11.00 -15.94
C THR A 76 -11.94 -10.13 -15.86
N VAL A 77 -12.28 -9.71 -14.64
CA VAL A 77 -13.35 -8.72 -14.39
C VAL A 77 -12.74 -7.33 -14.45
N ALA A 78 -13.36 -6.44 -15.23
CA ALA A 78 -12.93 -5.04 -15.28
C ALA A 78 -13.16 -4.35 -13.93
N ILE A 79 -12.12 -3.71 -13.40
CA ILE A 79 -12.14 -3.03 -12.10
C ILE A 79 -11.63 -1.59 -12.20
N ARG A 80 -12.08 -0.75 -11.26
CA ARG A 80 -11.40 0.49 -10.86
C ARG A 80 -10.75 0.28 -9.51
N LYS A 81 -9.70 1.04 -9.24
CA LYS A 81 -8.91 0.93 -8.01
C LYS A 81 -8.69 2.32 -7.43
N ASN A 82 -8.63 2.40 -6.11
CA ASN A 82 -8.35 3.64 -5.40
C ASN A 82 -7.61 3.35 -4.10
N VAL A 83 -6.60 4.16 -3.78
CA VAL A 83 -5.85 4.07 -2.52
C VAL A 83 -6.29 5.20 -1.59
N ARG A 84 -6.61 4.86 -0.33
CA ARG A 84 -6.93 5.83 0.73
C ARG A 84 -6.28 5.39 2.03
N LYS A 85 -5.30 6.16 2.51
CA LYS A 85 -4.54 5.85 3.73
C LYS A 85 -3.95 4.44 3.62
N ASP A 86 -4.37 3.54 4.50
CA ASP A 86 -3.97 2.15 4.66
C ASP A 86 -4.83 1.18 3.82
N LYS A 87 -5.66 1.68 2.90
CA LYS A 87 -6.64 0.87 2.18
C LYS A 87 -6.49 0.95 0.66
N LEU A 88 -6.46 -0.22 0.03
CA LEU A 88 -6.70 -0.40 -1.40
C LEU A 88 -8.17 -0.80 -1.59
N ILE A 89 -8.91 -0.01 -2.34
CA ILE A 89 -10.33 -0.23 -2.67
C ILE A 89 -10.41 -0.63 -4.14
N ILE A 90 -10.95 -1.80 -4.40
CA ILE A 90 -11.16 -2.40 -5.72
C ILE A 90 -12.66 -2.43 -5.99
N ILE A 91 -13.08 -1.82 -7.09
CA ILE A 91 -14.48 -1.58 -7.45
C ILE A 91 -14.74 -2.29 -8.78
N PRO A 92 -15.51 -3.39 -8.81
CA PRO A 92 -15.96 -4.00 -10.05
C PRO A 92 -16.77 -3.00 -10.89
N ASN A 93 -16.46 -2.87 -12.18
CA ASN A 93 -17.18 -1.95 -13.08
C ASN A 93 -18.60 -2.43 -13.40
N THR A 94 -18.85 -3.72 -13.24
CA THR A 94 -20.15 -4.35 -13.44
C THR A 94 -20.52 -5.17 -12.22
N ARG A 95 -21.82 -5.45 -12.06
CA ARG A 95 -22.28 -6.42 -11.07
C ARG A 95 -21.60 -7.77 -11.34
N LEU A 96 -21.15 -8.40 -10.28
CA LEU A 96 -20.58 -9.75 -10.31
C LEU A 96 -21.68 -10.79 -10.59
N GLY A 97 -21.28 -11.95 -11.09
CA GLY A 97 -22.14 -13.12 -11.23
C GLY A 97 -22.62 -13.63 -9.88
N PHE A 98 -23.79 -14.29 -9.86
CA PHE A 98 -24.32 -14.96 -8.67
C PHE A 98 -23.70 -16.35 -8.52
N ASN A 99 -23.48 -16.78 -7.28
CA ASN A 99 -22.89 -18.07 -6.95
C ASN A 99 -21.57 -18.33 -7.71
N THR A 100 -20.76 -17.28 -7.85
CA THR A 100 -19.49 -17.32 -8.59
C THR A 100 -18.35 -17.07 -7.62
N ARG A 101 -17.30 -17.89 -7.69
CA ARG A 101 -16.07 -17.65 -6.93
C ARG A 101 -15.23 -16.63 -7.68
N TYR A 102 -14.78 -15.60 -6.96
CA TYR A 102 -13.88 -14.59 -7.46
C TYR A 102 -12.57 -14.63 -6.73
N THR A 103 -11.47 -14.49 -7.46
CA THR A 103 -10.11 -14.42 -6.92
C THR A 103 -9.53 -13.04 -7.17
N VAL A 104 -9.05 -12.40 -6.10
CA VAL A 104 -8.31 -11.15 -6.15
C VAL A 104 -6.82 -11.47 -6.03
N THR A 105 -6.01 -10.88 -6.90
CA THR A 105 -4.55 -10.92 -6.80
C THR A 105 -4.00 -9.51 -6.76
N VAL A 106 -3.27 -9.20 -5.68
CA VAL A 106 -2.47 -7.99 -5.51
C VAL A 106 -1.01 -8.45 -5.60
N PRO A 107 -0.33 -8.24 -6.74
CA PRO A 107 1.02 -8.75 -6.92
C PRO A 107 2.03 -8.00 -6.04
N ALA A 108 3.20 -8.59 -5.83
CA ALA A 108 4.35 -7.90 -5.26
C ALA A 108 4.59 -6.56 -5.98
N GLN A 109 5.07 -5.55 -5.26
CA GLN A 109 5.29 -4.19 -5.79
C GLN A 109 4.03 -3.47 -6.30
N ALA A 110 2.83 -3.99 -6.06
CA ALA A 110 1.60 -3.29 -6.45
C ALA A 110 1.30 -2.08 -5.56
N VAL A 111 1.70 -2.16 -4.29
CA VAL A 111 1.57 -1.08 -3.31
C VAL A 111 2.84 -1.00 -2.47
N LYS A 112 3.12 0.19 -1.97
CA LYS A 112 4.28 0.51 -1.12
C LYS A 112 3.89 1.52 -0.07
N ASP A 113 4.69 1.66 0.97
CA ASP A 113 4.51 2.72 1.98
C ASP A 113 4.94 4.09 1.44
N MET A 114 4.94 5.10 2.31
CA MET A 114 5.35 6.47 1.96
C MET A 114 6.88 6.63 1.81
N GLU A 115 7.65 5.69 2.36
CA GLU A 115 9.10 5.59 2.36
C GLU A 115 9.64 4.69 1.22
N ASN A 116 8.76 4.24 0.33
CA ASN A 116 9.03 3.40 -0.85
C ASN A 116 9.47 1.97 -0.57
N ASN A 117 9.03 1.37 0.54
CA ASN A 117 9.14 -0.07 0.75
C ASN A 117 7.93 -0.78 0.12
N ASP A 118 8.19 -1.59 -0.91
CA ASP A 118 7.18 -2.36 -1.64
C ASP A 118 6.73 -3.61 -0.87
N ILE A 119 5.46 -3.99 -1.02
CA ILE A 119 5.04 -5.34 -0.62
C ILE A 119 5.90 -6.40 -1.32
N ALA A 120 6.46 -7.31 -0.53
CA ALA A 120 7.44 -8.27 -1.01
C ALA A 120 6.83 -9.46 -1.76
N ASN A 121 5.60 -9.83 -1.41
CA ASN A 121 4.93 -11.02 -1.92
C ASN A 121 3.56 -10.67 -2.52
N ASP A 122 3.11 -11.53 -3.42
CA ASP A 122 1.74 -11.52 -3.90
C ASP A 122 0.77 -11.83 -2.75
N PHE A 123 -0.33 -11.09 -2.70
CA PHE A 123 -1.48 -11.43 -1.88
C PHE A 123 -2.60 -11.91 -2.78
N THR A 124 -3.06 -13.13 -2.52
CA THR A 124 -4.20 -13.72 -3.22
C THR A 124 -5.23 -14.18 -2.22
N PHE A 125 -6.49 -13.83 -2.45
CA PHE A 125 -7.63 -14.33 -1.68
C PHE A 125 -8.84 -14.49 -2.60
N ASN A 126 -9.81 -15.27 -2.14
CA ASN A 126 -11.03 -15.52 -2.90
C ASN A 126 -12.29 -15.30 -2.06
N PHE A 127 -13.42 -15.11 -2.73
CA PHE A 127 -14.74 -15.06 -2.11
C PHE A 127 -15.80 -15.53 -3.10
N THR A 128 -16.93 -16.00 -2.59
CA THR A 128 -18.06 -16.48 -3.39
C THR A 128 -19.27 -15.57 -3.19
N THR A 129 -19.83 -15.09 -4.31
CA THR A 129 -21.04 -14.27 -4.28
C THR A 129 -22.26 -15.08 -3.88
N ARG A 130 -23.27 -14.40 -3.33
CA ARG A 130 -24.55 -15.02 -2.97
C ARG A 130 -25.22 -15.72 -4.15
N THR A 131 -26.03 -16.72 -3.83
CA THR A 131 -26.95 -17.33 -4.80
C THR A 131 -28.05 -16.35 -5.20
N ARG A 132 -28.68 -16.61 -6.35
CA ARG A 132 -29.87 -15.88 -6.77
C ARG A 132 -31.02 -16.28 -5.84
N LYS A 133 -31.71 -15.29 -5.28
CA LYS A 133 -32.96 -15.52 -4.55
C LYS A 133 -34.12 -15.67 -5.53
#